data_AF-A0A6P8UWW7-F1
#
_entry.id   AF-A0A6P8UWW7-F1
#
_cell.length_a   1.000
_cell.length_b   1.000
_cell.length_c   1.000
_cell.angle_alpha   90.00
_cell.angle_beta   90.00
_cell.angle_gamma   90.00
#
_symmetry.space_group_name_H-M   'P 1'
#
loop_
_entity.id
_entity.type
_entity.pdbx_description
1 polymer ?
#
loop_
_entity_poly.entity_id
_entity_poly.type
_entity_poly.pdbx_seq_one_letter_code
_entity_poly.pdbx_strand_id
1 'polypeptide(L)'
;MILKTSINRREEDTRVIASKVNCRVLSMDLRGHGDTLVRQADDFSTQTMSSDIANVIGVCYGDTPPPIVLIGHGVGGAIAVYTASNMLLTTTVGLVAIDVVEGSATDALHSIQDLLKERPKSFKSMDHAIEWSIKSGQIKNLESARVSMVGQVKRCEVEEAETLEQTIPVSDVVMERNEEFYDQSYVDDKENVASEVNLNEGQSVYVWRINLSKSEKYWDGWFRGTSNLFLAFNLPKLLLLAGIDRLDRALTIGQMQGKFMMQVLPPCGHAVLEDKPEKVADAVASFLLRHKLAEARSVDSFTR
;
A
#
# COMPACT_ATOMS: atom_id res chain seq x y z
N MET A 1 -18.81 -7.88 4.63
CA MET A 1 -17.69 -6.93 4.76
C MET A 1 -16.78 -7.12 3.57
N ILE A 2 -16.36 -6.04 2.93
CA ILE A 2 -15.35 -6.06 1.88
C ILE A 2 -14.01 -5.83 2.56
N LEU A 3 -13.09 -6.78 2.45
CA LEU A 3 -11.71 -6.64 2.91
C LEU A 3 -10.83 -6.34 1.69
N LYS A 4 -10.40 -5.09 1.57
CA LYS A 4 -9.45 -4.66 0.54
C LYS A 4 -8.03 -4.84 1.07
N THR A 5 -7.27 -5.71 0.43
CA THR A 5 -5.81 -5.77 0.62
C THR A 5 -5.21 -4.65 -0.22
N SER A 6 -4.91 -3.52 0.41
CA SER A 6 -4.42 -2.36 -0.31
C SER A 6 -2.96 -2.11 -0.02
N ILE A 7 -2.27 -1.59 -1.03
CA ILE A 7 -0.95 -0.98 -0.87
C ILE A 7 -1.10 0.49 -0.44
N ASN A 8 -2.28 1.11 -0.67
CA ASN A 8 -2.59 2.48 -0.28
C ASN A 8 -4.02 2.60 0.27
N ARG A 9 -4.21 3.07 1.51
CA ARG A 9 -5.54 3.39 2.08
C ARG A 9 -6.27 4.45 1.23
N ARG A 10 -7.53 4.21 0.89
CA ARG A 10 -8.34 5.06 0.01
C ARG A 10 -9.78 5.20 0.49
N GLU A 11 -10.20 6.44 0.74
CA GLU A 11 -11.59 6.75 1.06
C GLU A 11 -12.48 6.71 -0.20
N GLU A 12 -12.01 7.17 -1.35
CA GLU A 12 -12.89 7.35 -2.52
C GLU A 12 -13.40 6.02 -3.11
N ASP A 13 -12.53 5.06 -3.43
CA ASP A 13 -12.94 3.71 -3.89
C ASP A 13 -13.86 3.00 -2.88
N THR A 14 -13.75 3.37 -1.60
CA THR A 14 -14.55 2.85 -0.50
C THR A 14 -15.93 3.51 -0.47
N ARG A 15 -15.99 4.82 -0.68
CA ARG A 15 -17.24 5.60 -0.79
C ARG A 15 -18.06 5.17 -2.00
N VAL A 16 -17.42 4.99 -3.15
CA VAL A 16 -18.11 4.64 -4.40
C VAL A 16 -18.77 3.25 -4.33
N ILE A 17 -18.12 2.25 -3.74
CA ILE A 17 -18.77 0.93 -3.56
C ILE A 17 -19.87 0.99 -2.49
N ALA A 18 -19.64 1.72 -1.40
CA ALA A 18 -20.60 1.87 -0.31
C ALA A 18 -21.84 2.68 -0.71
N SER A 19 -21.78 3.49 -1.77
CA SER A 19 -22.95 4.19 -2.33
C SER A 19 -23.82 3.26 -3.17
N LYS A 20 -23.28 2.19 -3.75
CA LYS A 20 -24.00 1.25 -4.62
C LYS A 20 -24.66 0.09 -3.87
N VAL A 21 -24.00 -0.43 -2.82
CA VAL A 21 -24.49 -1.59 -2.04
C VAL A 21 -24.33 -1.37 -0.54
N ASN A 22 -25.20 -1.98 0.25
CA ASN A 22 -25.09 -2.00 1.69
C ASN A 22 -23.91 -2.91 2.09
N CYS A 23 -22.75 -2.29 2.38
CA CYS A 23 -21.56 -3.01 2.78
C CYS A 23 -20.74 -2.22 3.82
N ARG A 24 -19.94 -2.97 4.59
CA ARG A 24 -18.83 -2.43 5.38
C ARG A 24 -17.55 -2.66 4.59
N VAL A 25 -16.65 -1.70 4.57
CA VAL A 25 -15.34 -1.81 3.89
C VAL A 25 -14.24 -1.66 4.92
N LEU A 26 -13.31 -2.62 4.93
CA LEU A 26 -12.05 -2.56 5.66
C LEU A 26 -10.93 -2.52 4.62
N SER A 27 -10.20 -1.41 4.56
CA SER A 27 -9.01 -1.29 3.72
C SER A 27 -7.78 -1.35 4.63
N MET A 28 -6.96 -2.38 4.44
CA MET A 28 -5.77 -2.64 5.23
C MET A 28 -4.53 -2.29 4.41
N ASP A 29 -3.59 -1.58 5.02
CA ASP A 29 -2.24 -1.43 4.50
C ASP A 29 -1.46 -2.73 4.79
N LEU A 30 -1.01 -3.40 3.73
CA LEU A 30 -0.18 -4.60 3.87
C LEU A 30 1.18 -4.25 4.50
N ARG A 31 1.86 -5.25 5.06
CA ARG A 31 3.21 -5.07 5.61
C ARG A 31 4.15 -4.35 4.64
N GLY A 32 4.96 -3.45 5.18
CA GLY A 32 5.89 -2.62 4.39
C GLY A 32 5.21 -1.53 3.55
N HIS A 33 3.89 -1.40 3.59
CA HIS A 33 3.12 -0.40 2.86
C HIS A 33 2.31 0.46 3.82
N GLY A 34 1.92 1.66 3.37
CA GLY A 34 1.19 2.64 4.17
C GLY A 34 1.77 2.80 5.58
N ASP A 35 0.94 2.93 6.60
CA ASP A 35 1.45 3.17 7.96
C ASP A 35 1.64 1.88 8.79
N THR A 36 1.64 0.72 8.12
CA THR A 36 1.83 -0.57 8.80
C THR A 36 3.27 -0.77 9.26
N LEU A 37 3.44 -0.90 10.57
CA LEU A 37 4.71 -1.23 11.21
C LEU A 37 4.75 -2.70 11.62
N VAL A 38 5.84 -3.39 11.28
CA VAL A 38 6.08 -4.79 11.63
C VAL A 38 7.49 -4.95 12.19
N ARG A 39 7.71 -5.94 13.05
CA ARG A 39 9.02 -6.20 13.66
C ARG A 39 10.07 -6.65 12.64
N GLN A 40 9.67 -7.54 11.72
CA GLN A 40 10.52 -8.03 10.63
C GLN A 40 9.98 -7.46 9.32
N ALA A 41 10.53 -6.34 8.85
CA ALA A 41 10.00 -5.60 7.70
C ALA A 41 10.47 -6.12 6.33
N ASP A 42 11.32 -7.14 6.30
CA ASP A 42 11.97 -7.67 5.10
C ASP A 42 11.39 -8.99 4.57
N ASP A 43 10.46 -9.60 5.31
CA ASP A 43 9.74 -10.79 4.87
C ASP A 43 8.45 -10.45 4.13
N PHE A 44 8.43 -10.62 2.81
CA PHE A 44 7.24 -10.45 1.97
C PHE A 44 6.75 -11.79 1.40
N SER A 45 7.01 -12.91 2.06
CA SER A 45 6.48 -14.20 1.63
C SER A 45 4.94 -14.21 1.63
N THR A 46 4.34 -15.02 0.76
CA THR A 46 2.88 -15.15 0.68
C THR A 46 2.31 -15.67 2.00
N GLN A 47 3.02 -16.56 2.68
CA GLN A 47 2.64 -17.11 3.98
C GLN A 47 2.52 -16.00 5.03
N THR A 48 3.56 -15.17 5.18
CA THR A 48 3.57 -14.09 6.17
C THR A 48 2.54 -13.03 5.84
N MET A 49 2.47 -12.57 4.58
CA MET A 49 1.50 -11.55 4.17
C MET A 49 0.04 -12.02 4.31
N SER A 50 -0.27 -13.28 3.99
CA SER A 50 -1.61 -13.84 4.20
C SER A 50 -1.93 -14.05 5.68
N SER A 51 -0.94 -14.44 6.49
CA SER A 51 -1.11 -14.54 7.95
C SER A 51 -1.37 -13.18 8.59
N ASP A 52 -0.69 -12.12 8.14
CA ASP A 52 -0.91 -10.75 8.62
C ASP A 52 -2.39 -10.33 8.45
N ILE A 53 -3.01 -10.66 7.30
CA ILE A 53 -4.43 -10.39 7.05
C ILE A 53 -5.31 -11.13 8.06
N ALA A 54 -5.06 -12.41 8.28
CA ALA A 54 -5.82 -13.21 9.23
C ALA A 54 -5.68 -12.69 10.67
N ASN A 55 -4.47 -12.32 11.07
CA ASN A 55 -4.18 -11.76 12.39
C ASN A 55 -4.91 -10.43 12.61
N VAL A 56 -4.92 -9.53 11.63
CA VAL A 56 -5.66 -8.27 11.73
C VAL A 56 -7.17 -8.51 11.86
N ILE A 57 -7.73 -9.43 11.08
CA ILE A 57 -9.16 -9.77 11.21
C ILE A 57 -9.47 -10.39 12.58
N GLY A 58 -8.63 -11.28 13.07
CA GLY A 58 -8.76 -11.87 14.41
C GLY A 58 -8.73 -10.82 15.52
N VAL A 59 -7.86 -9.83 15.43
CA VAL A 59 -7.81 -8.72 16.40
C VAL A 59 -9.03 -7.80 16.27
N CYS A 60 -9.46 -7.46 15.06
CA CYS A 60 -10.57 -6.53 14.85
C CYS A 60 -11.95 -7.11 15.17
N TYR A 61 -12.14 -8.43 14.98
CA TYR A 61 -13.47 -9.05 15.06
C TYR A 61 -13.54 -10.30 15.96
N GLY A 62 -12.43 -10.73 16.55
CA GLY A 62 -12.39 -11.92 17.40
C GLY A 62 -12.72 -13.21 16.64
N ASP A 63 -13.33 -14.16 17.35
CA ASP A 63 -13.63 -15.50 16.83
C ASP A 63 -14.83 -15.54 15.87
N THR A 64 -15.61 -14.46 15.79
CA THR A 64 -16.83 -14.38 14.97
C THR A 64 -16.78 -13.22 13.97
N PRO A 65 -15.83 -13.22 13.01
CA PRO A 65 -15.79 -12.21 11.98
C PRO A 65 -17.05 -12.23 11.11
N PRO A 66 -17.52 -11.08 10.60
CA PRO A 66 -18.66 -11.06 9.68
C PRO A 66 -18.31 -11.76 8.36
N PRO A 67 -19.28 -12.08 7.48
CA PRO A 67 -19.00 -12.59 6.14
C PRO A 67 -18.06 -11.66 5.36
N ILE A 68 -16.99 -12.20 4.79
CA ILE A 68 -15.91 -11.44 4.15
C ILE A 68 -15.87 -11.71 2.64
N VAL A 69 -15.86 -10.65 1.83
CA VAL A 69 -15.44 -10.70 0.43
C VAL A 69 -14.04 -10.13 0.34
N LEU A 70 -13.07 -10.96 -0.02
CA LEU A 70 -11.68 -10.53 -0.21
C LEU A 70 -11.54 -9.85 -1.56
N ILE A 71 -10.93 -8.67 -1.60
CA ILE A 71 -10.64 -7.93 -2.83
C ILE A 71 -9.18 -7.51 -2.82
N GLY A 72 -8.44 -7.87 -3.87
CA GLY A 72 -7.05 -7.48 -4.01
C GLY A 72 -6.64 -7.16 -5.44
N HIS A 73 -5.66 -6.26 -5.57
CA HIS A 73 -5.10 -5.82 -6.84
C HIS A 73 -3.60 -6.12 -6.93
N GLY A 74 -3.13 -6.62 -8.08
CA GLY A 74 -1.74 -7.00 -8.29
C GLY A 74 -1.24 -7.95 -7.20
N VAL A 75 -0.16 -7.57 -6.49
CA VAL A 75 0.36 -8.34 -5.33
C VAL A 75 -0.70 -8.55 -4.26
N GLY A 76 -1.50 -7.53 -3.92
CA GLY A 76 -2.59 -7.69 -2.95
C GLY A 76 -3.62 -8.72 -3.42
N GLY A 77 -3.87 -8.81 -4.73
CA GLY A 77 -4.76 -9.82 -5.31
C GLY A 77 -4.19 -11.24 -5.20
N ALA A 78 -2.90 -11.41 -5.44
CA ALA A 78 -2.21 -12.68 -5.16
C ALA A 78 -2.33 -13.06 -3.68
N ILE A 79 -2.04 -12.15 -2.75
CA ILE A 79 -2.16 -12.41 -1.32
C ILE A 79 -3.61 -12.72 -0.91
N ALA A 80 -4.61 -12.07 -1.53
CA ALA A 80 -6.02 -12.38 -1.32
C ALA A 80 -6.37 -13.82 -1.78
N VAL A 81 -5.84 -14.26 -2.92
CA VAL A 81 -5.99 -15.65 -3.41
C VAL A 81 -5.37 -16.63 -2.40
N TYR A 82 -4.13 -16.40 -1.96
CA TYR A 82 -3.48 -17.26 -0.96
C TYR A 82 -4.26 -17.30 0.36
N THR A 83 -4.76 -16.16 0.83
CA THR A 83 -5.54 -16.07 2.07
C THR A 83 -6.84 -16.89 1.97
N ALA A 84 -7.54 -16.78 0.83
CA ALA A 84 -8.78 -17.50 0.58
C ALA A 84 -8.55 -19.01 0.40
N SER A 85 -7.59 -19.41 -0.43
CA SER A 85 -7.34 -20.81 -0.77
C SER A 85 -6.73 -21.61 0.38
N ASN A 86 -5.95 -20.97 1.25
CA ASN A 86 -5.45 -21.57 2.49
C ASN A 86 -6.48 -21.56 3.63
N MET A 87 -7.71 -21.07 3.38
CA MET A 87 -8.79 -21.00 4.37
C MET A 87 -8.42 -20.29 5.67
N LEU A 88 -7.54 -19.29 5.61
CA LEU A 88 -7.11 -18.55 6.80
C LEU A 88 -8.24 -17.71 7.41
N LEU A 89 -9.26 -17.40 6.60
CA LEU A 89 -10.47 -16.69 6.99
C LEU A 89 -11.69 -17.55 6.66
N THR A 90 -12.18 -18.31 7.64
CA THR A 90 -13.31 -19.26 7.48
C THR A 90 -14.63 -18.61 7.09
N THR A 91 -14.80 -17.31 7.35
CA THR A 91 -15.98 -16.53 7.00
C THR A 91 -15.88 -15.85 5.62
N THR A 92 -14.86 -16.20 4.83
CA THR A 92 -14.76 -15.74 3.43
C THR A 92 -15.90 -16.32 2.62
N VAL A 93 -16.69 -15.46 1.98
CA VAL A 93 -17.86 -15.81 1.15
C VAL A 93 -17.67 -15.47 -0.33
N GLY A 94 -16.59 -14.77 -0.70
CA GLY A 94 -16.25 -14.47 -2.08
C GLY A 94 -14.87 -13.88 -2.25
N LEU A 95 -14.35 -13.92 -3.48
CA LEU A 95 -13.02 -13.46 -3.85
C LEU A 95 -13.06 -12.62 -5.12
N VAL A 96 -12.45 -11.44 -5.09
CA VAL A 96 -12.26 -10.56 -6.26
C VAL A 96 -10.76 -10.34 -6.45
N ALA A 97 -10.24 -10.84 -7.57
CA ALA A 97 -8.85 -10.62 -7.99
C ALA A 97 -8.83 -9.60 -9.13
N ILE A 98 -7.97 -8.58 -9.02
CA ILE A 98 -7.85 -7.50 -9.99
C ILE A 98 -6.44 -7.51 -10.58
N ASP A 99 -6.35 -7.72 -11.88
CA ASP A 99 -5.11 -7.81 -12.65
C ASP A 99 -4.12 -8.84 -12.09
N VAL A 100 -4.64 -10.01 -11.69
CA VAL A 100 -3.85 -11.15 -11.20
C VAL A 100 -3.96 -12.29 -12.21
N VAL A 101 -2.93 -12.45 -13.03
CA VAL A 101 -2.80 -13.61 -13.91
C VAL A 101 -1.36 -14.09 -13.89
N GLU A 102 -1.15 -15.36 -13.53
CA GLU A 102 0.17 -15.93 -13.32
C GLU A 102 1.11 -15.76 -14.52
N GLY A 103 0.65 -16.13 -15.72
CA GLY A 103 1.48 -16.07 -16.94
C GLY A 103 1.98 -14.66 -17.24
N SER A 104 1.06 -13.70 -17.40
CA SER A 104 1.43 -12.32 -17.73
C SER A 104 2.15 -11.59 -16.60
N ALA A 105 1.87 -11.92 -15.33
CA ALA A 105 2.61 -11.37 -14.20
C ALA A 105 4.07 -11.84 -14.20
N THR A 106 4.31 -13.13 -14.45
CA THR A 106 5.66 -13.73 -14.51
C THR A 106 6.49 -13.12 -15.63
N ASP A 107 5.89 -12.92 -16.81
CA ASP A 107 6.55 -12.28 -17.95
C ASP A 107 6.92 -10.82 -17.64
N ALA A 108 6.06 -10.10 -16.91
CA ALA A 108 6.27 -8.70 -16.55
C ALA A 108 7.32 -8.48 -15.43
N LEU A 109 7.67 -9.50 -14.63
CA LEU A 109 8.57 -9.34 -13.48
C LEU A 109 9.93 -8.72 -13.85
N HIS A 110 10.50 -9.11 -14.99
CA HIS A 110 11.77 -8.57 -15.46
C HIS A 110 11.67 -7.07 -15.76
N SER A 111 10.57 -6.62 -16.37
CA SER A 111 10.34 -5.21 -16.70
C SER A 111 10.11 -4.33 -15.47
N ILE A 112 9.63 -4.92 -14.35
CA ILE A 112 9.41 -4.16 -13.10
C ILE A 112 10.74 -3.64 -12.54
N GLN A 113 11.83 -4.41 -12.64
CA GLN A 113 13.13 -3.93 -12.15
C GLN A 113 13.58 -2.65 -12.86
N ASP A 114 13.45 -2.60 -14.18
CA ASP A 114 13.87 -1.46 -14.96
C ASP A 114 12.97 -0.25 -14.68
N LEU A 115 11.66 -0.47 -14.57
CA LEU A 115 10.71 0.56 -14.12
C LEU A 115 11.07 1.11 -12.73
N LEU A 116 11.52 0.26 -11.79
CA LEU A 116 11.94 0.70 -10.46
C LEU A 116 13.24 1.52 -10.48
N LYS A 117 14.19 1.18 -11.35
CA LYS A 117 15.46 1.92 -11.51
C LYS A 117 15.25 3.32 -12.10
N GLU A 118 14.24 3.49 -12.96
CA GLU A 118 13.90 4.77 -13.58
C GLU A 118 13.23 5.77 -12.62
N ARG A 119 12.76 5.31 -11.44
CA ARG A 119 12.08 6.18 -10.47
C ARG A 119 13.06 7.19 -9.85
N PRO A 120 12.62 8.44 -9.60
CA PRO A 120 13.35 9.37 -8.76
C PRO A 120 13.66 8.72 -7.41
N LYS A 121 14.89 8.87 -6.92
CA LYS A 121 15.28 8.33 -5.60
C LYS A 121 14.56 9.04 -4.45
N SER A 122 14.16 10.28 -4.67
CA SER A 122 13.58 11.16 -3.66
C SER A 122 12.81 12.31 -4.30
N PHE A 123 11.95 12.96 -3.51
CA PHE A 123 11.13 14.09 -3.92
C PHE A 123 11.33 15.29 -3.00
N LYS A 124 11.30 16.50 -3.57
CA LYS A 124 11.45 17.77 -2.83
C LYS A 124 10.24 18.09 -1.95
N SER A 125 9.05 17.71 -2.39
CA SER A 125 7.79 17.92 -1.67
C SER A 125 6.78 16.82 -2.02
N MET A 126 5.68 16.77 -1.27
CA MET A 126 4.55 15.89 -1.60
C MET A 126 3.95 16.26 -2.96
N ASP A 127 3.81 17.55 -3.27
CA ASP A 127 3.29 18.02 -4.56
C ASP A 127 4.18 17.59 -5.73
N HIS A 128 5.51 17.61 -5.55
CA HIS A 128 6.45 17.11 -6.57
C HIS A 128 6.28 15.60 -6.80
N ALA A 129 6.02 14.81 -5.74
CA ALA A 129 5.74 13.38 -5.87
C ALA A 129 4.41 13.12 -6.61
N ILE A 130 3.35 13.87 -6.27
CA ILE A 130 2.05 13.80 -6.95
C ILE A 130 2.21 14.17 -8.43
N GLU A 131 2.88 15.27 -8.74
CA GLU A 131 3.12 15.71 -10.10
C GLU A 131 3.88 14.67 -10.93
N TRP A 132 4.95 14.11 -10.37
CA TRP A 132 5.72 13.06 -11.03
C TRP A 132 4.85 11.82 -11.30
N SER A 133 3.98 11.42 -10.36
CA SER A 133 3.13 10.23 -10.54
C SER A 133 2.15 10.35 -11.71
N ILE A 134 1.67 11.58 -11.98
CA ILE A 134 0.79 11.89 -13.11
C ILE A 134 1.59 11.99 -14.41
N LYS A 135 2.70 12.72 -14.40
CA LYS A 135 3.54 12.93 -15.61
C LYS A 135 4.20 11.64 -16.11
N SER A 136 4.60 10.75 -15.20
CA SER A 136 5.13 9.42 -15.53
C SER A 136 4.06 8.45 -16.03
N GLY A 137 2.77 8.77 -15.85
CA GLY A 137 1.65 7.89 -16.18
C GLY A 137 1.48 6.71 -15.21
N GLN A 138 2.14 6.73 -14.04
CA GLN A 138 1.95 5.72 -13.00
C GLN A 138 0.48 5.73 -12.52
N ILE A 139 -0.06 6.93 -12.30
CA ILE A 139 -1.46 7.18 -11.96
C ILE A 139 -1.99 8.16 -13.01
N LYS A 140 -3.18 7.93 -13.56
CA LYS A 140 -3.79 8.85 -14.54
C LYS A 140 -4.81 9.79 -13.90
N ASN A 141 -5.38 9.39 -12.76
CA ASN A 141 -6.34 10.18 -12.02
C ASN A 141 -5.65 11.10 -10.99
N LEU A 142 -5.74 12.43 -11.20
CA LEU A 142 -5.17 13.44 -10.30
C LEU A 142 -5.75 13.39 -8.89
N GLU A 143 -7.06 13.18 -8.76
CA GLU A 143 -7.71 13.09 -7.45
C GLU A 143 -7.20 11.88 -6.66
N SER A 144 -7.06 10.73 -7.34
CA SER A 144 -6.48 9.53 -6.73
C SER A 144 -5.02 9.76 -6.33
N ALA A 145 -4.20 10.35 -7.21
CA ALA A 145 -2.79 10.60 -6.92
C ALA A 145 -2.58 11.47 -5.69
N ARG A 146 -3.42 12.50 -5.49
CA ARG A 146 -3.36 13.38 -4.31
C ARG A 146 -3.56 12.64 -2.99
N VAL A 147 -4.36 11.58 -3.00
CA VAL A 147 -4.64 10.78 -1.80
C VAL A 147 -3.66 9.62 -1.67
N SER A 148 -3.37 8.90 -2.76
CA SER A 148 -2.62 7.64 -2.73
C SER A 148 -1.11 7.83 -2.63
N MET A 149 -0.55 8.94 -3.13
CA MET A 149 0.90 9.17 -3.08
C MET A 149 1.43 9.31 -1.64
N VAL A 150 0.60 9.79 -0.71
CA VAL A 150 0.95 9.89 0.72
C VAL A 150 1.29 8.52 1.33
N GLY A 151 0.62 7.46 0.88
CA GLY A 151 0.90 6.08 1.28
C GLY A 151 2.17 5.50 0.63
N GLN A 152 2.63 6.05 -0.48
CA GLN A 152 3.75 5.51 -1.27
C GLN A 152 5.11 6.15 -0.92
N VAL A 153 5.10 7.35 -0.37
CA VAL A 153 6.31 8.05 0.09
C VAL A 153 6.27 8.28 1.60
N LYS A 154 7.44 8.47 2.20
CA LYS A 154 7.61 8.88 3.60
C LYS A 154 8.61 10.02 3.69
N ARG A 155 8.54 10.83 4.75
CA ARG A 155 9.56 11.86 4.99
C ARG A 155 10.90 11.19 5.27
N CYS A 156 11.98 11.82 4.80
CA CYS A 156 13.32 11.48 5.24
C CYS A 156 13.40 11.75 6.74
N GLU A 157 13.81 10.76 7.52
CA GLU A 157 14.26 11.00 8.88
C GLU A 157 15.56 11.79 8.77
N VAL A 158 15.50 13.07 9.15
CA VAL A 158 16.74 13.81 9.42
C VAL A 158 17.20 13.22 10.75
N GLU A 159 18.25 12.40 10.71
CA GLU A 159 18.99 12.11 11.93
C GLU A 159 19.44 13.47 12.46
N GLU A 160 18.78 13.96 13.51
CA GLU A 160 19.35 15.01 14.35
C GLU A 160 20.66 14.41 14.85
N ALA A 161 21.76 14.83 14.23
CA ALA A 161 23.09 14.44 14.64
C ALA A 161 23.18 14.76 16.12
N GLU A 162 23.22 13.71 16.95
CA GLU A 162 23.52 13.80 18.36
C GLU A 162 24.76 14.68 18.49
N THR A 163 24.58 15.83 19.12
CA THR A 163 25.68 16.69 19.51
C THR A 163 26.48 15.89 20.53
N LEU A 164 27.50 15.19 20.04
CA LEU A 164 28.53 14.55 20.85
C LEU A 164 29.23 15.65 21.64
N GLU A 165 28.71 15.97 22.83
CA GLU A 165 29.48 16.63 23.88
C GLU A 165 30.65 15.71 24.22
N GLN A 166 31.81 16.01 23.65
CA GLN A 166 33.08 15.38 24.02
C GLN A 166 33.38 15.72 25.48
N THR A 167 33.11 14.77 26.37
CA THR A 167 33.65 14.80 27.73
C THR A 167 35.12 14.37 27.67
N ILE A 168 36.03 15.33 27.83
CA ILE A 168 37.46 15.09 28.01
C ILE A 168 37.67 14.51 29.42
N PRO A 169 38.36 13.36 29.59
CA PRO A 169 38.67 12.84 30.91
C PRO A 169 39.92 13.54 31.44
N VAL A 170 39.86 14.10 32.66
CA VAL A 170 41.06 14.58 33.34
C VAL A 170 41.25 13.80 34.65
N SER A 171 42.39 13.12 34.72
CA SER A 171 42.91 12.34 35.84
C SER A 171 43.37 13.20 37.02
N ASP A 172 43.20 12.65 38.23
CA ASP A 172 43.65 13.13 39.54
C ASP A 172 45.16 13.45 39.63
N VAL A 173 45.53 14.66 40.08
CA VAL A 173 46.65 14.94 41.02
C VAL A 173 46.33 16.20 41.84
N VAL A 174 46.61 16.14 43.14
CA VAL A 174 46.32 17.07 44.25
C VAL A 174 47.38 18.17 44.39
N MET A 175 46.99 19.43 44.67
CA MET A 175 47.44 20.26 45.84
C MET A 175 47.03 21.76 45.76
N GLU A 176 46.27 22.16 46.79
CA GLU A 176 46.26 23.39 47.63
C GLU A 176 46.17 24.85 47.08
N ARG A 177 45.07 25.50 47.54
CA ARG A 177 44.92 26.85 48.16
C ARG A 177 45.54 28.10 47.50
N ASN A 178 44.68 29.03 47.05
CA ASN A 178 44.28 30.22 47.80
C ASN A 178 43.25 31.08 47.02
N GLU A 179 42.34 31.68 47.77
CA GLU A 179 41.34 32.68 47.34
C GLU A 179 42.01 33.98 46.89
N GLU A 180 41.47 34.67 45.87
CA GLU A 180 41.26 36.13 45.87
C GLU A 180 40.47 36.61 44.65
N PHE A 181 39.87 37.78 44.82
CA PHE A 181 38.66 38.36 44.23
C PHE A 181 39.04 39.63 43.44
N TYR A 182 38.42 39.91 42.27
CA TYR A 182 38.22 41.21 41.57
C TYR A 182 37.72 40.88 40.14
N ASP A 183 36.44 40.98 39.78
CA ASP A 183 35.57 42.13 39.48
C ASP A 183 35.86 42.92 38.17
N GLN A 184 34.78 43.00 37.37
CA GLN A 184 34.36 44.03 36.41
C GLN A 184 34.99 44.24 35.01
N SER A 185 34.13 43.92 34.03
CA SER A 185 33.70 44.74 32.90
C SER A 185 34.70 45.12 31.81
N TYR A 186 34.55 44.50 30.64
CA TYR A 186 34.67 45.18 29.35
C TYR A 186 33.57 44.66 28.41
N VAL A 187 32.61 45.55 28.13
CA VAL A 187 31.67 45.43 27.02
C VAL A 187 32.41 45.96 25.81
N ASP A 188 32.48 45.19 24.73
CA ASP A 188 32.75 45.74 23.41
C ASP A 188 31.83 45.08 22.38
N ASP A 189 31.01 45.94 21.79
CA ASP A 189 30.01 45.63 20.79
C ASP A 189 30.68 45.14 19.51
N LYS A 190 30.36 43.91 19.10
CA LYS A 190 30.40 43.53 17.69
C LYS A 190 29.13 42.80 17.33
N GLU A 191 28.24 43.55 16.67
CA GLU A 191 27.29 43.03 15.70
C GLU A 191 27.97 41.93 14.87
N ASN A 192 27.45 40.72 14.99
CA ASN A 192 27.69 39.67 14.00
C ASN A 192 26.41 38.85 13.87
N VAL A 193 25.60 39.29 12.91
CA VAL A 193 24.81 38.47 11.98
C VAL A 193 24.16 37.26 12.65
N ALA A 194 22.88 37.43 13.00
CA ALA A 194 21.94 36.32 13.07
C ALA A 194 22.12 35.49 11.80
N SER A 195 22.75 34.32 11.95
CA SER A 195 22.81 33.33 10.89
C SER A 195 21.40 32.79 10.80
N GLU A 196 20.61 33.46 9.96
CA GLU A 196 19.43 32.85 9.36
C GLU A 196 19.84 31.46 8.91
N VAL A 197 19.25 30.45 9.53
CA VAL A 197 19.41 29.07 9.15
C VAL A 197 18.84 28.98 7.74
N ASN A 198 19.70 29.12 6.74
CA ASN A 198 19.40 28.81 5.36
C ASN A 198 19.07 27.32 5.30
N LEU A 199 17.78 27.00 5.44
CA LEU A 199 17.23 25.70 5.06
C LEU A 199 17.54 25.55 3.56
N ASN A 200 18.55 24.72 3.26
CA ASN A 200 19.00 24.45 1.90
C ASN A 200 17.83 24.24 0.93
N GLU A 201 17.68 25.10 -0.07
CA GLU A 201 16.67 25.08 -1.16
C GLU A 201 16.77 23.85 -2.11
N GLY A 202 17.32 22.74 -1.65
CA GLY A 202 17.50 21.52 -2.45
C GLY A 202 17.39 20.22 -1.67
N GLN A 203 17.04 20.25 -0.37
CA GLN A 203 17.01 19.03 0.42
C GLN A 203 15.79 18.19 0.06
N SER A 204 16.02 16.99 -0.48
CA SER A 204 14.95 16.03 -0.76
C SER A 204 14.26 15.61 0.54
N VAL A 205 12.98 15.95 0.69
CA VAL A 205 12.20 15.75 1.92
C VAL A 205 11.53 14.38 1.96
N TYR A 206 11.23 13.77 0.81
CA TYR A 206 10.49 12.52 0.74
C TYR A 206 11.24 11.44 -0.02
N VAL A 207 11.12 10.19 0.41
CA VAL A 207 11.64 8.98 -0.24
C VAL A 207 10.54 7.95 -0.38
N TRP A 208 10.74 6.97 -1.27
CA TRP A 208 9.83 5.83 -1.37
C TRP A 208 9.71 5.12 -0.03
N ARG A 209 8.48 4.84 0.38
CA ARG A 209 8.19 4.17 1.65
C ARG A 209 8.81 2.78 1.73
N ILE A 210 8.75 2.06 0.62
CA ILE A 210 9.31 0.73 0.45
C ILE A 210 10.31 0.71 -0.69
N ASN A 211 11.46 0.07 -0.46
CA ASN A 211 12.33 -0.33 -1.55
C ASN A 211 11.84 -1.66 -2.12
N LEU A 212 10.95 -1.59 -3.12
CA LEU A 212 10.30 -2.77 -3.69
C LEU A 212 11.31 -3.75 -4.30
N SER A 213 12.47 -3.29 -4.79
CA SER A 213 13.51 -4.17 -5.33
C SER A 213 14.04 -5.16 -4.29
N LYS A 214 14.02 -4.83 -3.00
CA LYS A 214 14.41 -5.79 -1.93
C LYS A 214 13.46 -6.98 -1.81
N SER A 215 12.23 -6.84 -2.30
CA SER A 215 11.22 -7.91 -2.28
C SER A 215 11.29 -8.85 -3.49
N GLU A 216 12.21 -8.62 -4.44
CA GLU A 216 12.31 -9.37 -5.69
C GLU A 216 12.36 -10.89 -5.49
N LYS A 217 13.09 -11.35 -4.47
CA LYS A 217 13.17 -12.77 -4.10
C LYS A 217 11.81 -13.43 -3.80
N TYR A 218 10.76 -12.63 -3.55
CA TYR A 218 9.40 -13.10 -3.29
C TYR A 218 8.47 -13.01 -4.50
N TRP A 219 8.84 -12.27 -5.55
CA TRP A 219 7.93 -11.95 -6.66
C TRP A 219 7.43 -13.19 -7.40
N ASP A 220 8.33 -14.15 -7.66
CA ASP A 220 7.96 -15.44 -8.24
C ASP A 220 6.94 -16.17 -7.36
N GLY A 221 7.18 -16.22 -6.05
CA GLY A 221 6.28 -16.85 -5.08
C GLY A 221 4.91 -16.17 -4.98
N TRP A 222 4.82 -14.87 -5.25
CA TRP A 222 3.54 -14.16 -5.27
C TRP A 222 2.62 -14.64 -6.39
N PHE A 223 3.15 -14.89 -7.59
CA PHE A 223 2.31 -15.17 -8.76
C PHE A 223 2.28 -16.65 -9.16
N ARG A 224 3.33 -17.41 -8.87
CA ARG A 224 3.41 -18.83 -9.19
C ARG A 224 2.24 -19.60 -8.56
N GLY A 225 1.54 -20.37 -9.39
CA GLY A 225 0.38 -21.17 -8.99
C GLY A 225 -0.89 -20.39 -8.66
N THR A 226 -0.89 -19.05 -8.72
CA THR A 226 -2.06 -18.23 -8.33
C THR A 226 -3.29 -18.53 -9.17
N SER A 227 -3.13 -18.80 -10.47
CA SER A 227 -4.25 -19.14 -11.35
C SER A 227 -4.94 -20.43 -10.91
N ASN A 228 -4.17 -21.47 -10.56
CA ASN A 228 -4.73 -22.73 -10.06
C ASN A 228 -5.35 -22.58 -8.68
N LEU A 229 -4.71 -21.82 -7.78
CA LEU A 229 -5.25 -21.54 -6.44
C LEU A 229 -6.57 -20.76 -6.51
N PHE A 230 -6.65 -19.77 -7.38
CA PHE A 230 -7.88 -19.02 -7.64
C PHE A 230 -8.98 -19.95 -8.16
N LEU A 231 -8.67 -20.84 -9.11
CA LEU A 231 -9.64 -21.79 -9.64
C LEU A 231 -10.10 -22.83 -8.60
N ALA A 232 -9.22 -23.25 -7.70
CA ALA A 232 -9.51 -24.21 -6.63
C ALA A 232 -10.41 -23.63 -5.51
N PHE A 233 -10.53 -22.31 -5.40
CA PHE A 233 -11.45 -21.68 -4.47
C PHE A 233 -12.91 -21.91 -4.94
N ASN A 234 -13.69 -22.59 -4.09
CA ASN A 234 -15.01 -23.16 -4.43
C ASN A 234 -16.20 -22.22 -4.19
N LEU A 235 -15.95 -20.98 -3.78
CA LEU A 235 -16.99 -19.96 -3.56
C LEU A 235 -17.03 -18.97 -4.73
N PRO A 236 -18.02 -18.05 -4.78
CA PRO A 236 -18.10 -17.05 -5.84
C PRO A 236 -16.80 -16.27 -6.03
N LYS A 237 -16.37 -16.16 -7.29
CA LYS A 237 -15.13 -15.47 -7.68
C LYS A 237 -15.36 -14.50 -8.82
N LEU A 238 -14.68 -13.37 -8.78
CA LEU A 238 -14.63 -12.37 -9.84
C LEU A 238 -13.17 -12.08 -10.22
N LEU A 239 -12.87 -12.12 -11.51
CA LEU A 239 -11.60 -11.65 -12.07
C LEU A 239 -11.85 -10.36 -12.86
N LEU A 240 -11.18 -9.27 -12.48
CA LEU A 240 -11.19 -8.01 -13.20
C LEU A 240 -9.86 -7.81 -13.93
N LEU A 241 -9.92 -7.56 -15.25
CA LEU A 241 -8.73 -7.38 -16.08
C LEU A 241 -8.72 -6.00 -16.72
N ALA A 242 -7.55 -5.38 -16.82
CA ALA A 242 -7.34 -4.14 -17.57
C ALA A 242 -7.17 -4.37 -19.09
N GLY A 243 -7.19 -5.63 -19.55
CA GLY A 243 -7.12 -6.05 -20.96
C GLY A 243 -7.31 -7.57 -21.11
N ILE A 244 -7.83 -8.03 -22.26
CA ILE A 244 -8.16 -9.45 -22.51
C ILE A 244 -6.91 -10.30 -22.73
N ASP A 245 -5.85 -9.71 -23.26
CA ASP A 245 -4.62 -10.39 -23.70
C ASP A 245 -3.78 -10.96 -22.54
N ARG A 246 -4.31 -10.89 -21.31
CA ARG A 246 -3.59 -11.24 -20.09
C ARG A 246 -3.94 -12.62 -19.54
N LEU A 247 -4.99 -13.28 -20.03
CA LEU A 247 -5.40 -14.60 -19.53
C LEU A 247 -4.38 -15.69 -19.90
N ASP A 248 -3.94 -16.46 -18.91
CA ASP A 248 -3.18 -17.67 -19.15
C ASP A 248 -4.09 -18.85 -19.54
N ARG A 249 -3.46 -19.99 -19.89
CA ARG A 249 -4.17 -21.20 -20.30
C ARG A 249 -5.12 -21.74 -19.22
N ALA A 250 -4.72 -21.70 -17.95
CA ALA A 250 -5.51 -22.25 -16.86
C ALA A 250 -6.79 -21.42 -16.62
N LEU A 251 -6.65 -20.09 -16.54
CA LEU A 251 -7.77 -19.17 -16.39
C LEU A 251 -8.66 -19.15 -17.64
N THR A 252 -8.09 -19.31 -18.84
CA THR A 252 -8.88 -19.45 -20.08
C THR A 252 -9.78 -20.68 -20.01
N ILE A 253 -9.24 -21.84 -19.66
CA ILE A 253 -10.01 -23.09 -19.49
C ILE A 253 -11.06 -22.90 -18.39
N GLY A 254 -10.68 -22.33 -17.25
CA GLY A 254 -11.59 -22.09 -16.13
C GLY A 254 -12.73 -21.15 -16.50
N GLN A 255 -12.46 -20.12 -17.29
CA GLN A 255 -13.45 -19.18 -17.78
C GLN A 255 -14.43 -19.86 -18.76
N MET A 256 -13.91 -20.64 -19.70
CA MET A 256 -14.75 -21.42 -20.63
C MET A 256 -15.63 -22.44 -19.91
N GLN A 257 -15.19 -22.96 -18.75
CA GLN A 257 -15.96 -23.84 -17.88
C GLN A 257 -16.93 -23.09 -16.95
N GLY A 258 -16.99 -21.76 -17.00
CA GLY A 258 -17.87 -20.95 -16.14
C GLY A 258 -17.48 -20.97 -14.65
N LYS A 259 -16.22 -21.22 -14.32
CA LYS A 259 -15.75 -21.35 -12.92
C LYS A 259 -15.67 -20.04 -12.16
N PHE A 260 -15.73 -18.90 -12.84
CA PHE A 260 -15.69 -17.56 -12.24
C PHE A 260 -16.39 -16.53 -13.13
N MET A 261 -16.75 -15.39 -12.55
CA MET A 261 -17.13 -14.22 -13.32
C MET A 261 -15.90 -13.47 -13.80
N MET A 262 -15.92 -12.99 -15.03
CA MET A 262 -14.85 -12.17 -15.57
C MET A 262 -15.44 -10.88 -16.14
N GLN A 263 -14.77 -9.75 -15.88
CA GLN A 263 -15.09 -8.49 -16.53
C GLN A 263 -13.79 -7.78 -16.96
N VAL A 264 -13.80 -7.31 -18.19
CA VAL A 264 -12.70 -6.53 -18.76
C VAL A 264 -13.05 -5.06 -18.59
N LEU A 265 -12.16 -4.33 -17.94
CA LEU A 265 -12.29 -2.90 -17.74
C LEU A 265 -11.65 -2.16 -18.93
N PRO A 266 -12.18 -0.99 -19.32
CA PRO A 266 -11.61 -0.25 -20.44
C PRO A 266 -10.17 0.17 -20.10
N PRO A 267 -9.27 0.28 -21.09
CA PRO A 267 -7.84 0.49 -20.86
C PRO A 267 -7.55 1.56 -19.81
N CYS A 268 -6.71 1.21 -18.85
CA CYS A 268 -6.26 2.08 -17.75
C CYS A 268 -4.73 1.96 -17.61
N GLY A 269 -4.12 2.80 -16.77
CA GLY A 269 -2.74 2.64 -16.35
C GLY A 269 -2.56 1.44 -15.43
N HIS A 270 -1.47 1.45 -14.66
CA HIS A 270 -1.10 0.33 -13.79
C HIS A 270 -2.05 0.11 -12.61
N ALA A 271 -2.76 1.15 -12.17
CA ALA A 271 -3.63 1.09 -11.00
C ALA A 271 -5.09 1.30 -11.42
N VAL A 272 -5.76 0.24 -11.88
CA VAL A 272 -7.15 0.34 -12.37
C VAL A 272 -8.13 0.87 -11.32
N LEU A 273 -7.89 0.51 -10.05
CA LEU A 273 -8.65 1.02 -8.93
C LEU A 273 -8.53 2.54 -8.78
N GLU A 274 -7.37 3.12 -9.12
CA GLU A 274 -7.10 4.56 -9.05
C GLU A 274 -7.65 5.30 -10.27
N ASP A 275 -7.46 4.71 -11.44
CA ASP A 275 -7.83 5.35 -12.71
C ASP A 275 -9.33 5.29 -12.99
N LYS A 276 -10.01 4.21 -12.59
CA LYS A 276 -11.44 3.97 -12.88
C LYS A 276 -12.20 3.37 -11.70
N PRO A 277 -12.24 4.05 -10.53
CA PRO A 277 -12.89 3.55 -9.33
C PRO A 277 -14.37 3.21 -9.54
N GLU A 278 -15.11 4.03 -10.27
CA GLU A 278 -16.52 3.80 -10.61
C GLU A 278 -16.76 2.48 -11.34
N LYS A 279 -15.92 2.17 -12.35
CA LYS A 279 -16.08 0.95 -13.13
C LYS A 279 -15.74 -0.30 -12.32
N VAL A 280 -14.74 -0.21 -11.44
CA VAL A 280 -14.45 -1.31 -10.51
C VAL A 280 -15.60 -1.49 -9.53
N ALA A 281 -16.13 -0.41 -8.96
CA ALA A 281 -17.24 -0.46 -8.03
C ALA A 281 -18.52 -1.02 -8.69
N ASP A 282 -18.83 -0.64 -9.93
CA ASP A 282 -19.95 -1.21 -10.70
C ASP A 282 -19.82 -2.73 -10.87
N ALA A 283 -18.62 -3.20 -11.23
CA ALA A 283 -18.33 -4.62 -11.42
C ALA A 283 -18.45 -5.41 -10.10
N VAL A 284 -17.87 -4.88 -9.02
CA VAL A 284 -17.94 -5.48 -7.69
C VAL A 284 -19.37 -5.47 -7.16
N ALA A 285 -20.11 -4.36 -7.29
CA ALA A 285 -21.51 -4.29 -6.90
C ALA A 285 -22.36 -5.32 -7.65
N SER A 286 -22.18 -5.43 -8.97
CA SER A 286 -22.88 -6.42 -9.80
C SER A 286 -22.61 -7.86 -9.34
N PHE A 287 -21.35 -8.17 -9.01
CA PHE A 287 -20.97 -9.47 -8.46
C PHE A 287 -21.63 -9.73 -7.10
N LEU A 288 -21.56 -8.77 -6.18
CA LEU A 288 -22.15 -8.90 -4.84
C LEU A 288 -23.66 -9.12 -4.91
N LEU A 289 -24.36 -8.34 -5.74
CA LEU A 289 -25.81 -8.46 -5.93
C LEU A 289 -26.20 -9.79 -6.58
N ARG A 290 -25.49 -10.20 -7.64
CA ARG A 290 -25.75 -11.47 -8.36
C ARG A 290 -25.64 -12.68 -7.43
N HIS A 291 -24.67 -12.66 -6.52
CA HIS A 291 -24.44 -13.75 -5.58
C HIS A 291 -25.15 -13.56 -4.23
N LYS A 292 -26.01 -12.54 -4.09
CA LYS A 292 -26.74 -12.22 -2.84
C LYS A 292 -25.82 -12.05 -1.63
N LEU A 293 -24.63 -11.49 -1.86
CA LEU A 293 -23.64 -11.19 -0.82
C LEU A 293 -23.82 -9.79 -0.21
N ALA A 294 -24.60 -8.93 -0.88
CA ALA A 294 -25.01 -7.62 -0.40
C ALA A 294 -26.37 -7.25 -1.01
N GLU A 295 -27.00 -6.22 -0.44
CA GLU A 295 -28.23 -5.61 -0.97
C GLU A 295 -27.90 -4.28 -1.65
N ALA A 296 -28.70 -3.89 -2.65
CA ALA A 296 -28.56 -2.59 -3.29
C ALA A 296 -28.90 -1.48 -2.27
N ARG A 297 -28.15 -0.38 -2.30
CA ARG A 297 -28.46 0.75 -1.41
C ARG A 297 -29.62 1.54 -2.02
N SER A 298 -30.72 1.70 -1.28
CA SER A 298 -31.87 2.50 -1.73
C SER A 298 -31.52 4.00 -1.73
N VAL A 299 -31.91 4.70 -2.80
CA VAL A 299 -31.68 6.15 -2.99
C VAL A 299 -32.44 7.00 -1.96
N ASP A 300 -33.45 6.44 -1.29
CA ASP A 300 -34.37 7.15 -0.38
C ASP A 300 -33.81 7.51 1.02
N SER A 301 -32.50 7.35 1.25
CA SER A 301 -31.87 7.62 2.57
C SER A 301 -31.25 9.01 2.73
N PHE A 302 -31.41 9.91 1.75
CA PHE A 302 -30.88 11.29 1.80
C PHE A 302 -31.93 12.36 2.15
N THR A 303 -33.16 11.98 2.54
CA THR A 303 -34.25 12.93 2.87
C THR A 303 -34.89 12.72 4.25
N ARG A 304 -34.09 12.40 5.28
CA ARG A 304 -34.50 12.59 6.67
C ARG A 304 -33.36 13.04 7.56
#